data_AF-A0A328U4V2-F1
#
_entry.id   AF-A0A328U4V2-F1
#
_cell.length_a   1.000
_cell.length_b   1.000
_cell.length_c   1.000
_cell.angle_alpha   90.00
_cell.angle_beta   90.00
_cell.angle_gamma   90.00
#
_symmetry.space_group_name_H-M   'P 1'
#
loop_
_entity.id
_entity.type
_entity.pdbx_description
1 polymer ?
#
loop_
_entity_poly.entity_id
_entity_poly.type
_entity_poly.pdbx_seq_one_letter_code
_entity_poly.pdbx_strand_id
1 'polypeptide(L)'
;MLRSFVNHAAYLAVSLTTSFVFYWVFKIWISMGRFTAADAPPGDISDTEKVFYSFVVPIVYGVLMTLLSFMYRRYLMKYSVKLSALFIFAIHTAICVYFITQFRTLAFS
;
A
#
# COMPACT_ATOMS: atom_id res chain seq x y z
N MET A 1 26.57 -14.17 4.37
CA MET A 1 25.29 -14.33 5.09
C MET A 1 24.75 -13.00 5.61
N LEU A 2 25.53 -12.25 6.42
CA LEU A 2 25.14 -10.94 6.98
C LEU A 2 24.64 -9.91 5.95
N ARG A 3 25.37 -9.68 4.85
CA ARG A 3 24.95 -8.73 3.79
C ARG A 3 23.60 -9.07 3.16
N SER A 4 23.27 -10.35 3.01
CA SER A 4 21.97 -10.76 2.47
C SER A 4 20.85 -10.41 3.44
N PHE A 5 21.04 -10.71 4.72
CA PHE A 5 20.09 -10.40 5.78
C PHE A 5 19.82 -8.88 5.88
N VAL A 6 20.87 -8.06 5.91
CA VAL A 6 20.76 -6.60 5.96
C VAL A 6 19.93 -6.05 4.79
N ASN A 7 20.13 -6.57 3.57
CA ASN A 7 19.37 -6.11 2.41
C ASN A 7 17.89 -6.51 2.44
N HIS A 8 17.56 -7.69 2.99
CA HIS A 8 16.16 -8.11 3.17
C HIS A 8 15.48 -7.26 4.26
N ALA A 9 16.18 -7.01 5.37
CA ALA A 9 15.70 -6.15 6.45
C ALA A 9 15.50 -4.71 5.96
N ALA A 10 16.44 -4.16 5.20
CA ALA A 10 16.32 -2.83 4.59
C ALA A 10 15.14 -2.75 3.62
N TYR A 11 14.96 -3.76 2.76
CA TYR A 11 13.82 -3.85 1.86
C TYR A 11 12.49 -3.85 2.63
N LEU A 12 12.39 -4.66 3.68
CA LEU A 12 11.22 -4.71 4.54
C LEU A 12 10.96 -3.37 5.22
N ALA A 13 11.98 -2.76 5.81
CA ALA A 13 11.88 -1.47 6.47
C ALA A 13 11.34 -0.40 5.52
N VAL A 14 11.94 -0.26 4.33
CA VAL A 14 11.49 0.72 3.32
C VAL A 14 10.06 0.43 2.87
N SER A 15 9.71 -0.84 2.61
CA SER A 15 8.36 -1.23 2.18
C SER A 15 7.31 -0.91 3.23
N LEU A 16 7.61 -1.21 4.50
CA LEU A 16 6.71 -0.95 5.62
C LEU A 16 6.58 0.54 5.92
N THR A 17 7.69 1.28 5.94
CA THR A 17 7.67 2.74 6.16
C THR A 17 6.89 3.46 5.07
N THR A 18 7.13 3.11 3.80
CA THR A 18 6.40 3.72 2.67
C THR A 18 4.90 3.43 2.78
N SER A 19 4.54 2.19 3.11
CA SER A 19 3.15 1.77 3.29
C SER A 19 2.50 2.45 4.49
N PHE A 20 3.24 2.63 5.59
CA PHE A 20 2.75 3.35 6.76
C PHE A 20 2.45 4.83 6.44
N VAL A 21 3.35 5.50 5.71
CA VAL A 21 3.15 6.89 5.28
C VAL A 21 1.94 6.98 4.36
N PHE A 22 1.85 6.10 3.36
CA PHE A 22 0.72 6.04 2.45
C PHE A 22 -0.60 5.84 3.19
N TYR A 23 -0.64 4.92 4.15
CA TYR A 23 -1.82 4.66 4.98
C TYR A 23 -2.33 5.93 5.67
N TRP A 24 -1.44 6.66 6.33
CA TRP A 24 -1.82 7.87 7.06
C TRP A 24 -2.26 9.00 6.15
N VAL A 25 -1.51 9.25 5.07
CA VAL A 25 -1.87 10.27 4.07
C VAL A 25 -3.24 9.97 3.50
N PHE A 26 -3.48 8.72 3.10
CA PHE A 26 -4.74 8.34 2.47
C PHE A 26 -5.90 8.29 3.45
N LYS A 27 -5.66 7.89 4.71
CA LYS A 27 -6.65 7.99 5.78
C LYS A 27 -7.10 9.44 5.99
N ILE A 28 -6.15 10.38 6.09
CA ILE A 28 -6.46 11.81 6.23
C ILE A 28 -7.27 12.29 5.02
N TRP A 29 -6.88 11.87 3.81
CA TRP A 29 -7.60 12.21 2.59
C TRP A 29 -9.07 11.77 2.62
N ILE A 30 -9.35 10.50 2.94
CA ILE A 30 -10.73 9.99 3.07
C ILE A 30 -11.50 10.78 4.14
N SER A 31 -10.87 11.04 5.30
CA SER A 31 -11.50 11.83 6.36
C SER A 31 -11.86 13.25 5.91
N MET A 32 -10.98 13.93 5.16
CA MET A 32 -11.26 15.26 4.60
C MET A 32 -12.39 15.23 3.55
N GLY A 33 -12.46 14.18 2.73
CA GLY A 33 -13.56 13.97 1.78
C GLY A 33 -14.93 13.98 2.46
N ARG A 34 -15.04 13.35 3.63
CA ARG A 34 -16.29 13.30 4.42
C ARG A 34 -16.76 14.66 4.94
N PHE A 35 -15.87 15.63 5.13
CA PHE A 35 -16.23 16.99 5.54
C PHE A 35 -16.61 17.91 4.37
N THR A 36 -16.25 17.52 3.15
CA THR A 36 -16.44 18.33 1.93
C THR A 36 -17.51 17.79 0.99
N ALA A 37 -18.04 16.59 1.26
CA ALA A 37 -19.13 16.00 0.51
C ALA A 37 -20.41 16.85 0.62
N ALA A 38 -20.68 17.63 -0.43
CA ALA A 38 -21.92 18.38 -0.58
C ALA A 38 -23.12 17.49 -0.96
N ASP A 39 -22.84 16.30 -1.53
CA ASP A 39 -23.82 15.42 -2.15
C ASP A 39 -24.21 14.19 -1.29
N ALA A 40 -23.69 14.08 -0.06
CA ALA A 40 -23.98 13.01 0.87
C ALA A 40 -24.41 13.59 2.23
N PRO A 41 -25.08 12.81 3.12
CA PRO A 41 -25.36 13.25 4.48
C PRO A 41 -24.06 13.77 5.14
N PRO A 42 -24.12 14.85 5.96
CA PRO A 42 -22.93 15.41 6.59
C PRO A 42 -22.10 14.32 7.27
N GLY A 43 -20.84 14.17 6.84
CA GLY A 43 -19.96 13.13 7.35
C GLY A 43 -20.01 11.79 6.59
N ASP A 44 -20.68 11.69 5.45
CA ASP A 44 -20.60 10.53 4.54
C ASP A 44 -19.94 10.92 3.19
N ILE A 45 -19.49 9.93 2.43
CA ILE A 45 -18.95 10.06 1.06
C ILE A 45 -19.83 9.28 0.09
N SER A 46 -19.75 9.59 -1.21
CA SER A 46 -20.56 8.90 -2.21
C SER A 46 -20.20 7.41 -2.33
N ASP A 47 -21.16 6.57 -2.72
CA ASP A 47 -20.92 5.12 -2.87
C ASP A 47 -19.82 4.79 -3.88
N THR A 48 -19.68 5.62 -4.93
CA THR A 48 -18.62 5.49 -5.92
C THR A 48 -17.25 5.75 -5.28
N GLU A 49 -17.13 6.79 -4.46
CA GLU A 49 -15.90 7.09 -3.72
C GLU A 49 -15.57 6.01 -2.70
N LYS A 50 -16.57 5.44 -2.02
CA LYS A 50 -16.37 4.33 -1.08
C LYS A 50 -15.70 3.15 -1.78
N VAL A 51 -16.20 2.73 -2.95
CA VAL A 51 -15.60 1.65 -3.74
C VAL A 51 -14.21 2.02 -4.24
N PHE A 52 -14.04 3.23 -4.75
CA PHE A 52 -12.76 3.71 -5.28
C PHE A 52 -11.66 3.71 -4.20
N TYR A 53 -11.93 4.30 -3.02
CA TYR A 53 -10.98 4.38 -1.92
C TYR A 53 -10.73 3.02 -1.25
N SER A 54 -11.73 2.13 -1.20
CA SER A 54 -11.61 0.83 -0.53
C SER A 54 -10.88 -0.22 -1.36
N PHE A 55 -11.01 -0.19 -2.70
CA PHE A 55 -10.51 -1.25 -3.57
C PHE A 55 -9.53 -0.74 -4.61
N VAL A 56 -9.95 0.23 -5.42
CA VAL A 56 -9.17 0.68 -6.57
C VAL A 56 -7.81 1.24 -6.11
N VAL A 57 -7.82 2.16 -5.15
CA VAL A 57 -6.58 2.79 -4.68
C VAL A 57 -5.61 1.77 -4.03
N PRO A 58 -6.04 0.89 -3.10
CA PRO A 58 -5.17 -0.17 -2.58
C PRO A 58 -4.59 -1.11 -3.64
N ILE A 59 -5.40 -1.53 -4.61
CA ILE A 59 -4.96 -2.42 -5.68
C ILE A 59 -3.90 -1.72 -6.54
N VAL A 60 -4.16 -0.48 -6.94
CA VAL A 60 -3.20 0.31 -7.73
C VAL A 60 -1.89 0.51 -6.95
N TYR A 61 -1.97 0.84 -5.67
CA TYR A 61 -0.78 0.94 -4.81
C TYR A 61 0.00 -0.38 -4.75
N GLY A 62 -0.70 -1.50 -4.49
CA GLY A 62 -0.08 -2.83 -4.42
C GLY A 62 0.61 -3.23 -5.72
N VAL A 63 -0.02 -2.97 -6.88
CA VAL A 63 0.56 -3.22 -8.21
C VAL A 63 1.81 -2.36 -8.42
N LEU A 64 1.74 -1.05 -8.15
CA LEU A 64 2.87 -0.13 -8.32
C LEU A 64 4.05 -0.52 -7.43
N MET A 65 3.81 -0.80 -6.16
CA MET A 65 4.87 -1.20 -5.22
C MET A 65 5.49 -2.55 -5.58
N THR A 66 4.69 -3.48 -6.09
CA THR A 66 5.19 -4.76 -6.61
C THR A 66 6.10 -4.55 -7.82
N LEU A 67 5.68 -3.72 -8.78
CA LEU A 67 6.48 -3.38 -9.95
C LEU A 67 7.81 -2.70 -9.57
N LEU A 68 7.76 -1.69 -8.69
CA LEU A 68 8.95 -1.01 -8.17
C LEU A 68 9.88 -1.98 -7.46
N SER A 69 9.33 -2.93 -6.69
CA SER A 69 10.11 -3.95 -5.99
C SER A 69 10.76 -4.94 -6.96
N PHE A 70 10.11 -5.28 -8.08
CA PHE A 70 10.74 -6.08 -9.13
C PHE A 70 11.84 -5.32 -9.87
N MET A 71 11.69 -4.02 -10.09
CA MET A 71 12.77 -3.17 -10.62
C MET A 71 13.96 -3.12 -9.66
N TYR A 72 13.69 -2.93 -8.36
CA TYR A 72 14.72 -2.97 -7.31
C TYR A 72 15.42 -4.34 -7.23
N ARG A 73 14.66 -5.44 -7.35
CA ARG A 73 15.22 -6.78 -7.43
C ARG A 73 16.20 -6.92 -8.60
N ARG A 74 15.87 -6.39 -9.78
CA ARG A 74 16.79 -6.40 -10.94
C ARG A 74 18.09 -5.66 -10.66
N TYR A 75 18.02 -4.54 -9.94
CA TYR A 75 19.19 -3.81 -9.49
C TYR A 75 20.04 -4.62 -8.51
N LEU A 76 19.40 -5.24 -7.49
CA LEU A 76 20.08 -6.06 -6.48
C LEU A 76 20.79 -7.30 -7.05
N MET A 77 20.26 -7.89 -8.12
CA MET A 77 20.91 -9.03 -8.78
C MET A 77 22.31 -8.69 -9.30
N LYS A 78 22.59 -7.42 -9.65
CA LYS A 78 23.94 -6.97 -10.04
C LYS A 78 24.97 -7.08 -8.91
N TYR A 79 24.50 -7.09 -7.66
CA TYR A 79 25.33 -7.19 -6.45
C TYR A 79 25.25 -8.58 -5.79
N SER A 80 24.80 -9.60 -6.54
CA SER A 80 24.66 -10.99 -6.08
C SER A 80 23.68 -11.16 -4.89
N VAL A 81 22.76 -10.22 -4.70
CA VAL A 81 21.70 -10.30 -3.68
C VAL A 81 20.45 -10.88 -4.32
N LYS A 82 19.99 -12.03 -3.81
CA LYS A 82 18.80 -12.73 -4.32
C LYS A 82 17.58 -12.43 -3.46
N LEU A 83 16.80 -11.42 -3.86
CA LEU A 83 15.45 -11.21 -3.33
C LEU A 83 14.47 -12.12 -4.08
N SER A 84 13.73 -12.97 -3.37
CA SER A 84 12.76 -13.89 -3.98
C SER A 84 11.57 -13.12 -4.56
N ALA A 85 11.17 -13.46 -5.79
CA ALA A 85 9.99 -12.86 -6.41
C ALA A 85 8.70 -13.20 -5.66
N LEU A 86 8.59 -14.43 -5.14
CA LEU A 86 7.47 -14.87 -4.32
C LEU A 86 7.39 -14.07 -3.01
N PHE A 87 8.54 -13.77 -2.40
CA PHE A 87 8.60 -12.97 -1.16
C PHE A 87 8.10 -11.53 -1.39
N ILE A 88 8.55 -10.90 -2.48
CA ILE A 88 8.06 -9.56 -2.90
C ILE A 88 6.53 -9.59 -3.05
N PHE A 89 6.03 -10.56 -3.81
CA PHE A 89 4.61 -10.67 -4.11
C PHE A 89 3.78 -10.91 -2.84
N ALA A 90 4.23 -11.81 -1.96
CA ALA A 90 3.54 -12.11 -0.70
C ALA A 90 3.43 -10.87 0.20
N ILE A 91 4.50 -10.08 0.33
CA ILE A 91 4.49 -8.86 1.15
C ILE A 91 3.52 -7.83 0.61
N HIS A 92 3.58 -7.51 -0.68
CA HIS A 92 2.70 -6.50 -1.27
C HIS A 92 1.25 -6.95 -1.32
N THR A 93 0.99 -8.26 -1.48
CA THR A 93 -0.34 -8.83 -1.34
C THR A 93 -0.87 -8.64 0.07
N ALA A 94 -0.06 -8.94 1.11
CA ALA A 94 -0.45 -8.75 2.50
C ALA A 94 -0.75 -7.28 2.83
N ILE A 95 0.09 -6.36 2.33
CA ILE A 95 -0.12 -4.90 2.49
C ILE A 95 -1.40 -4.46 1.77
N CYS A 96 -1.64 -4.93 0.54
CA CYS A 96 -2.83 -4.61 -0.22
C CYS A 96 -4.11 -5.08 0.50
N VAL A 97 -4.13 -6.33 0.99
CA VAL A 97 -5.26 -6.87 1.76
C VAL A 97 -5.49 -6.09 3.04
N TYR A 98 -4.40 -5.71 3.74
CA TYR A 98 -4.48 -4.86 4.92
C TYR A 98 -5.12 -3.51 4.59
N PHE A 99 -4.68 -2.83 3.53
CA PHE A 99 -5.25 -1.55 3.10
C PHE A 99 -6.71 -1.65 2.68
N ILE A 100 -7.09 -2.68 1.92
CA ILE A 100 -8.50 -2.91 1.55
C ILE A 100 -9.35 -3.02 2.82
N THR A 101 -8.88 -3.80 3.80
CA THR A 101 -9.61 -4.00 5.05
C THR A 101 -9.75 -2.69 5.84
N GLN A 102 -8.67 -1.92 5.98
CA GLN A 102 -8.71 -0.68 6.75
C GLN A 102 -9.51 0.43 6.07
N PHE A 103 -9.29 0.66 4.77
CA PHE A 103 -9.98 1.72 4.06
C PHE A 103 -11.45 1.40 3.79
N ARG A 104 -11.80 0.12 3.63
CA ARG A 104 -13.20 -0.30 3.63
C ARG A 104 -13.88 0.04 4.95
N THR A 105 -13.25 -0.27 6.08
CA THR A 105 -13.81 0.11 7.39
C THR A 105 -13.98 1.62 7.49
N LEU A 106 -12.99 2.42 7.06
CA LEU A 106 -13.04 3.89 7.11
C LEU A 106 -14.08 4.51 6.17
N ALA A 107 -14.27 3.94 5.00
CA ALA A 107 -15.18 4.46 3.97
C ALA A 107 -16.64 4.10 4.24
N PHE A 108 -16.90 2.96 4.88
CA PHE A 108 -18.24 2.45 5.15
C PHE A 108 -18.69 2.62 6.63
N SER A 109 -17.85 3.21 7.49
CA SER A 109 -18.20 3.63 8.86
C SER A 109 -18.85 4.99 8.88
#